data_AF-A0A6N7GHP6-F1
#
_entry.id   AF-A0A6N7GHP6-F1
#
_cell.length_a   1.000
_cell.length_b   1.000
_cell.length_c   1.000
_cell.angle_alpha   90.00
_cell.angle_beta   90.00
_cell.angle_gamma   90.00
#
_symmetry.space_group_name_H-M   'P 1'
#
loop_
_entity.id
_entity.type
_entity.pdbx_description
1 polymer ?
#
loop_
_entity_poly.entity_id
_entity_poly.type
_entity_poly.pdbx_seq_one_letter_code
_entity_poly.pdbx_strand_id
1 'polypeptide(L)'
;MSAVLPSGAAALPGHSDDARLRGEIIKMLRHMTLEEKVGQLFVVEVYGQDAHTVTETAAAGNQRLYGVNTPAEVIDKYQPGGIIYFTAARGPDNVRNP
;
A
#
# COMPACT_ATOMS: atom_id res chain seq x y z
N MET A 1 -13.36 57.81 7.68
CA MET A 1 -14.19 56.60 7.62
C MET A 1 -13.25 55.40 7.51
N SER A 2 -12.94 54.73 8.62
CA SER A 2 -12.11 53.52 8.61
C SER A 2 -13.02 52.30 8.61
N ALA A 3 -13.02 51.54 7.52
CA ALA A 3 -13.66 50.24 7.46
C ALA A 3 -12.71 49.21 8.07
N VAL A 4 -13.11 48.60 9.19
CA VAL A 4 -12.49 47.39 9.71
C VAL A 4 -13.09 46.22 8.94
N LEU A 5 -12.24 45.48 8.21
CA LEU A 5 -12.62 44.19 7.65
C LEU A 5 -12.44 43.13 8.76
N PRO A 6 -13.44 42.28 9.04
CA PRO A 6 -13.23 41.15 9.94
C PRO A 6 -12.33 40.13 9.22
N SER A 7 -11.11 39.95 9.71
CA SER A 7 -10.34 38.72 9.46
C SER A 7 -10.96 37.60 10.28
N GLY A 8 -11.97 36.97 9.72
CA GLY A 8 -12.45 35.67 10.14
C GLY A 8 -12.13 34.67 9.03
N ALA A 9 -10.91 34.14 9.02
CA ALA A 9 -10.69 32.86 8.35
C ALA A 9 -11.51 31.85 9.16
N ALA A 10 -12.71 31.51 8.69
CA ALA A 10 -13.49 30.43 9.25
C ALA A 10 -12.61 29.18 9.15
N ALA A 11 -12.07 28.74 10.29
CA ALA A 11 -11.47 27.42 10.40
C ALA A 11 -12.58 26.44 9.99
N LEU A 12 -12.40 25.83 8.82
CA LEU A 12 -13.23 24.71 8.42
C LEU A 12 -13.19 23.70 9.57
N PRO A 13 -14.33 23.21 10.06
CA PRO A 13 -14.32 22.21 11.12
C PRO A 13 -13.61 20.96 10.56
N GLY A 14 -12.33 20.81 10.89
CA GLY A 14 -11.66 19.52 10.85
C GLY A 14 -12.49 18.61 11.74
N HIS A 15 -13.21 17.69 11.10
CA HIS A 15 -14.28 16.95 11.73
C HIS A 15 -13.69 16.18 12.93
N SER A 16 -14.42 16.05 14.03
CA SER A 16 -14.03 15.17 15.14
C SER A 16 -13.67 13.75 14.68
N ASP A 17 -14.19 13.34 13.53
CA ASP A 17 -13.85 12.11 12.83
C ASP A 17 -12.38 12.04 12.36
N ASP A 18 -11.78 13.15 11.94
CA ASP A 18 -10.36 13.20 11.53
C ASP A 18 -9.43 12.97 12.74
N ALA A 19 -9.77 13.56 13.88
CA ALA A 19 -9.01 13.39 15.12
C ALA A 19 -9.11 11.94 15.63
N ARG A 20 -10.30 11.33 15.54
CA ARG A 20 -10.53 9.93 15.88
C ARG A 20 -9.76 9.00 14.94
N LEU A 21 -9.89 9.19 13.63
CA LEU A 21 -9.17 8.43 12.61
C LEU A 21 -7.66 8.52 12.80
N ARG A 22 -7.13 9.72 13.05
CA ARG A 22 -5.72 9.94 13.35
C ARG A 22 -5.29 9.19 14.61
N GLY A 23 -6.13 9.19 15.65
CA GLY A 23 -5.90 8.41 16.87
C GLY A 23 -5.78 6.91 16.62
N GLU A 24 -6.69 6.35 15.81
CA GLU A 24 -6.67 4.93 15.42
C GLU A 24 -5.43 4.58 14.57
N ILE A 25 -5.08 5.42 13.58
CA ILE A 25 -3.89 5.22 12.75
C ILE A 25 -2.62 5.22 13.61
N ILE A 26 -2.47 6.21 14.50
CA ILE A 26 -1.31 6.27 15.40
C ILE A 26 -1.27 5.05 16.32
N LYS A 27 -2.43 4.60 16.81
CA LYS A 27 -2.52 3.39 17.64
C LYS A 27 -2.04 2.16 16.87
N MET A 28 -2.45 1.98 15.62
CA MET A 28 -1.97 0.87 14.77
C MET A 28 -0.45 0.96 14.53
N LEU A 29 0.06 2.13 14.13
CA LEU A 29 1.49 2.35 13.89
C LEU A 29 2.35 2.07 15.14
N ARG A 30 1.84 2.30 16.35
CA ARG A 30 2.58 1.97 17.58
C ARG A 30 2.79 0.47 17.81
N HIS A 31 1.91 -0.38 17.27
CA HIS A 31 2.03 -1.83 17.40
C HIS A 31 2.89 -2.46 16.29
N MET A 32 3.28 -1.67 15.28
CA MET A 32 4.18 -2.13 14.23
C MET A 32 5.64 -2.03 14.67
N THR A 33 6.41 -3.07 14.33
CA THR A 33 7.87 -3.07 14.30
C THR A 33 8.41 -2.01 13.33
N LEU A 34 9.72 -1.72 13.41
CA LEU A 34 10.34 -0.82 12.43
C LEU A 34 10.27 -1.39 11.01
N GLU A 35 10.49 -2.69 10.88
CA GLU A 35 10.44 -3.39 9.59
C GLU A 35 9.06 -3.30 8.95
N GLU A 36 7.99 -3.56 9.72
CA GLU A 36 6.61 -3.38 9.25
C GLU A 36 6.34 -1.95 8.78
N LYS A 37 6.78 -0.93 9.54
CA LYS A 37 6.61 0.48 9.15
C LYS A 37 7.34 0.81 7.86
N VAL A 38 8.54 0.27 7.67
CA VAL A 38 9.31 0.45 6.44
C VAL A 38 8.59 -0.24 5.29
N GLY A 39 8.09 -1.47 5.49
CA GLY A 39 7.28 -2.19 4.51
C GLY A 39 6.10 -1.35 3.99
N GLN A 40 5.40 -0.65 4.89
CA GLN A 40 4.28 0.23 4.52
C GLN A 40 4.65 1.40 3.58
N LEU A 41 5.93 1.73 3.41
CA LEU A 41 6.39 2.77 2.47
C LEU A 41 6.61 2.25 1.04
N PHE A 42 6.58 0.93 0.83
CA PHE A 42 6.83 0.31 -0.47
C PHE A 42 5.55 -0.20 -1.13
N VAL A 43 5.46 0.06 -2.44
CA VAL A 43 4.48 -0.57 -3.34
C VAL A 43 5.27 -1.42 -4.34
N VAL A 44 5.00 -2.72 -4.37
CA VAL A 44 5.81 -3.69 -5.12
C VAL A 44 4.99 -4.39 -6.21
N GLU A 45 5.65 -4.77 -7.29
CA GLU A 45 5.09 -5.66 -8.30
C GLU A 45 5.32 -7.11 -7.86
N VAL A 46 4.30 -7.96 -7.96
CA VAL A 46 4.42 -9.42 -7.80
C VAL A 46 4.18 -10.09 -9.15
N TYR A 47 4.33 -11.40 -9.28
CA TYR A 47 3.96 -12.12 -10.50
C TYR A 47 2.92 -13.20 -10.22
N GLY A 48 1.88 -13.23 -11.04
CA GLY A 48 0.81 -14.23 -10.99
C GLY A 48 -0.59 -13.61 -10.91
N GLN A 49 -1.57 -14.33 -11.46
CA GLN A 49 -2.99 -13.91 -11.46
C GLN A 49 -3.78 -14.38 -10.24
N ASP A 50 -3.17 -15.19 -9.38
CA ASP A 50 -3.72 -15.64 -8.11
C ASP A 50 -2.62 -15.54 -7.04
N ALA A 51 -3.02 -15.31 -5.79
CA ALA A 51 -2.07 -15.09 -4.71
C ALA A 51 -1.29 -16.35 -4.30
N HIS A 52 -1.85 -17.53 -4.53
CA HIS A 52 -1.32 -18.82 -4.07
C HIS A 52 -1.02 -19.79 -5.22
N THR A 53 -1.81 -19.74 -6.30
CA THR A 53 -1.70 -20.64 -7.45
C THR A 53 -1.07 -19.92 -8.64
N VAL A 54 0.22 -20.12 -8.84
CA VAL A 54 0.98 -19.42 -9.89
C VAL A 54 1.53 -20.37 -10.96
N THR A 55 1.75 -19.85 -12.16
CA THR A 55 2.48 -20.58 -13.21
C THR A 55 3.97 -20.65 -12.89
N GLU A 56 4.70 -21.60 -13.50
CA GLU A 56 6.16 -21.72 -13.31
C GLU A 56 6.90 -20.43 -13.69
N THR A 57 6.48 -19.76 -14.76
CA THR A 57 7.06 -18.47 -15.20
C THR A 57 6.87 -17.37 -14.15
N ALA A 58 5.68 -17.30 -13.54
CA ALA A 58 5.40 -16.34 -12.47
C ALA A 58 6.22 -16.66 -11.20
N ALA A 59 6.30 -17.95 -10.84
CA ALA A 59 7.14 -18.40 -9.72
C ALA A 59 8.61 -18.02 -9.91
N ALA A 60 9.18 -18.26 -11.10
CA ALA A 60 10.55 -17.86 -11.43
C ALA A 60 10.75 -16.33 -11.36
N GLY A 61 9.72 -15.55 -11.71
CA GLY A 61 9.68 -14.10 -11.55
C GLY A 61 9.79 -13.68 -10.08
N ASN A 62 8.91 -14.21 -9.23
CA ASN A 62 8.91 -13.92 -7.80
C ASN A 62 10.19 -14.39 -7.12
N GLN A 63 10.73 -15.56 -7.49
CA GLN A 63 11.99 -16.06 -6.94
C GLN A 63 13.15 -15.12 -7.26
N ARG A 64 13.22 -14.62 -8.50
CA ARG A 64 14.27 -13.69 -8.91
C ARG A 64 14.23 -12.38 -8.14
N LEU A 65 13.03 -11.84 -7.88
CA LEU A 65 12.86 -10.55 -7.21
C LEU A 65 12.90 -10.66 -5.67
N TYR A 66 12.31 -11.72 -5.12
CA TYR A 66 11.94 -11.83 -3.70
C TYR A 66 12.42 -13.13 -3.04
N GLY A 67 12.91 -14.09 -3.82
CA GLY A 67 13.36 -15.39 -3.32
C GLY A 67 12.23 -16.30 -2.81
N VAL A 68 10.99 -16.04 -3.21
CA VAL A 68 9.78 -16.84 -2.87
C VAL A 68 8.97 -17.13 -4.13
N ASN A 69 8.02 -18.06 -4.07
CA ASN A 69 7.30 -18.53 -5.26
C ASN A 69 6.07 -17.68 -5.58
N THR A 70 5.34 -17.26 -4.55
CA THR A 70 3.97 -16.75 -4.69
C THR A 70 3.83 -15.30 -4.21
N PRO A 71 2.88 -14.53 -4.77
CA PRO A 71 2.52 -13.21 -4.24
C PRO A 71 2.19 -13.22 -2.75
N ALA A 72 1.50 -14.26 -2.26
CA ALA A 72 1.18 -14.38 -0.84
C ALA A 72 2.44 -14.49 0.02
N GLU A 73 3.44 -15.28 -0.39
CA GLU A 73 4.72 -15.36 0.32
C GLU A 73 5.49 -14.05 0.28
N VAL A 74 5.39 -13.26 -0.80
CA VAL A 74 6.00 -11.92 -0.86
C VAL A 74 5.38 -11.01 0.20
N ILE A 75 4.05 -11.03 0.32
CA ILE A 75 3.31 -10.22 1.30
C ILE A 75 3.66 -10.66 2.72
N ASP A 76 3.67 -11.97 3.00
CA ASP A 76 3.98 -12.51 4.32
C ASP A 76 5.41 -12.17 4.75
N LYS A 77 6.37 -12.26 3.83
CA LYS A 77 7.79 -12.05 4.11
C LYS A 77 8.17 -10.58 4.23
N TYR A 78 7.58 -9.69 3.43
CA TYR A 78 8.03 -8.29 3.31
C TYR A 78 7.00 -7.24 3.75
N GLN A 79 5.74 -7.63 3.97
CA GLN A 79 4.66 -6.77 4.45
C GLN A 79 4.58 -5.38 3.77
N PRO A 80 4.55 -5.32 2.42
CA PRO A 80 4.53 -4.06 1.70
C PRO A 80 3.25 -3.27 1.96
N GLY A 81 3.32 -1.94 1.82
CA GLY A 81 2.17 -1.05 1.93
C GLY A 81 1.19 -1.16 0.76
N GLY A 82 1.63 -1.72 -0.37
CA GLY A 82 0.74 -2.02 -1.49
C GLY A 82 1.35 -2.94 -2.54
N ILE A 83 0.48 -3.44 -3.40
CA ILE A 83 0.83 -4.22 -4.60
C ILE A 83 0.38 -3.44 -5.84
N ILE A 84 1.27 -3.32 -6.83
CA ILE A 84 0.93 -2.77 -8.14
C ILE A 84 0.78 -3.89 -9.18
N TYR A 85 -0.29 -3.81 -9.98
CA TYR A 85 -0.61 -4.79 -11.01
C TYR A 85 -0.25 -4.23 -12.39
N PHE A 86 0.42 -5.05 -13.20
CA PHE A 86 0.66 -4.78 -14.62
C PHE A 86 0.02 -5.84 -15.50
N THR A 87 -0.35 -5.45 -16.71
CA THR A 87 -0.81 -6.37 -17.75
C THR A 87 0.38 -7.02 -18.46
N ALA A 88 0.12 -8.12 -19.17
CA ALA A 88 1.09 -8.90 -19.95
C ALA A 88 1.97 -8.08 -20.92
N ALA A 89 1.58 -6.84 -21.26
CA ALA A 89 2.37 -5.95 -22.11
C ALA A 89 3.77 -5.63 -21.56
N ARG A 90 4.05 -5.90 -20.28
CA ARG A 90 5.36 -5.68 -19.64
C ARG A 90 6.10 -6.93 -19.16
N GLY A 91 5.52 -8.14 -19.27
CA GLY A 91 6.14 -9.36 -18.73
C GLY A 91 5.12 -10.40 -18.24
N PRO A 92 5.52 -11.32 -17.33
CA PRO A 92 4.59 -12.26 -16.70
C PRO A 92 3.43 -11.50 -16.07
N ASP A 93 2.21 -11.97 -16.34
CA ASP A 93 0.99 -11.18 -16.17
C ASP A 93 0.33 -11.37 -14.80
N ASN A 94 -0.26 -10.30 -14.26
CA ASN A 94 -1.06 -10.33 -13.02
C ASN A 94 -2.54 -10.01 -13.26
N VAL A 95 -2.94 -9.69 -14.49
CA VAL A 95 -4.30 -9.22 -14.80
C VAL A 95 -4.92 -10.07 -15.90
N ARG A 96 -5.96 -10.83 -15.57
CA ARG A 96 -6.58 -11.80 -16.50
C ARG A 96 -7.49 -11.17 -17.57
N ASN A 97 -8.13 -10.05 -17.24
CA ASN A 97 -9.01 -9.30 -18.11
C ASN A 97 -8.91 -7.81 -17.72
N PRO A 98 -8.11 -7.01 -18.46
CA PRO A 98 -7.95 -5.60 -18.17
C PRO A 98 -9.20 -4.76 -18.50
#